data_AF-A0A3E0EH11-F1
#
_entry.id   AF-A0A3E0EH11-F1
#
_cell.length_a   1.000
_cell.length_b   1.000
_cell.length_c   1.000
_cell.angle_alpha   90.00
_cell.angle_beta   90.00
_cell.angle_gamma   90.00
#
_symmetry.space_group_name_H-M   'P 1'
#
loop_
_entity.id
_entity.type
_entity.pdbx_description
1 polymer ?
#
loop_
_entity_poly.entity_id
_entity_poly.type
_entity_poly.pdbx_seq_one_letter_code
_entity_poly.pdbx_strand_id
1 'polypeptide(L)'
;MLEQSTSEVSDSISKKIGTSLILGVVFSALLLMLGNGGNIPFLPPALIFPLVALTLLGAVVFPLIWHYLEKREKINSEKVYGFLYSGIRYVIAFNIASFGWKKFYGLQFVVPAEIARLPMNQQSGEWLTWFYFGHSHTFGIIIAVIQIAGGYLLLFRRTLLIGSIILFALLSNLTLINIFYQMNAGALMQSVVLTIGVLFLILLDYKKLIVFFLKTKSNLPSLNFNNGFAKNSIRISAIVLSLLYTIYIRSLVK
;
A
#
# COMPACT_ATOMS: atom_id res chain seq x y z
N MET A 1 -17.90 19.28 13.56
CA MET A 1 -16.66 19.26 12.73
C MET A 1 -16.76 18.32 11.52
N LEU A 2 -17.97 18.00 11.05
CA LEU A 2 -18.26 17.13 9.89
C LEU A 2 -18.61 17.93 8.62
N GLU A 3 -18.81 19.25 8.71
CA GLU A 3 -19.35 20.09 7.64
C GLU A 3 -18.30 20.75 6.75
N GLN A 4 -17.01 20.68 7.09
CA GLN A 4 -15.96 21.38 6.32
C GLN A 4 -15.34 20.53 5.20
N SER A 5 -15.67 19.24 5.09
CA SER A 5 -15.21 18.37 3.99
C SER A 5 -16.29 18.05 2.95
N THR A 6 -17.55 18.40 3.23
CA THR A 6 -18.72 18.05 2.41
C THR A 6 -18.81 18.91 1.14
N SER A 7 -18.50 20.21 1.22
CA SER A 7 -18.55 21.11 0.05
C SER A 7 -17.40 20.92 -0.94
N GLU A 8 -16.18 20.55 -0.47
CA GLU A 8 -15.01 20.46 -1.36
C GLU A 8 -15.06 19.25 -2.34
N VAL A 9 -15.95 18.28 -2.14
CA VAL A 9 -16.08 17.10 -3.02
C VAL A 9 -17.07 17.34 -4.14
N SER A 10 -18.09 18.18 -3.92
CA SER A 10 -19.15 18.45 -4.89
C SER A 10 -18.58 19.06 -6.17
N ASP A 11 -17.77 20.11 -6.07
CA ASP A 11 -17.37 20.88 -7.27
C ASP A 11 -16.08 20.41 -7.97
N SER A 12 -15.32 19.50 -7.38
CA SER A 12 -14.00 19.13 -7.91
C SER A 12 -14.05 17.91 -8.84
N ILE A 13 -14.05 18.15 -10.16
CA ILE A 13 -13.94 17.08 -11.17
C ILE A 13 -12.70 16.20 -10.96
N SER A 14 -11.58 16.78 -10.53
CA SER A 14 -10.33 16.06 -10.26
C SER A 14 -10.48 15.00 -9.17
N LYS A 15 -11.22 15.30 -8.09
CA LYS A 15 -11.50 14.33 -7.02
C LYS A 15 -12.36 13.17 -7.53
N LYS A 16 -13.32 13.44 -8.41
CA LYS A 16 -14.19 12.42 -9.02
C LYS A 16 -13.41 11.48 -9.93
N ILE A 17 -12.58 12.05 -10.80
CA ILE A 17 -11.67 11.31 -11.67
C ILE A 17 -10.72 10.48 -10.82
N GLY A 18 -10.02 11.08 -9.86
CA GLY A 18 -9.06 10.37 -9.01
C GLY A 18 -9.69 9.19 -8.26
N THR A 19 -10.86 9.39 -7.65
CA THR A 19 -11.54 8.32 -6.90
C THR A 19 -12.03 7.20 -7.82
N SER A 20 -12.56 7.54 -9.00
CA SER A 20 -13.04 6.55 -9.97
C SER A 20 -11.89 5.75 -10.56
N LEU A 21 -10.77 6.40 -10.90
CA LEU A 21 -9.55 5.75 -11.39
C LEU A 21 -8.94 4.82 -10.35
N ILE A 22 -8.82 5.25 -9.10
CA ILE A 22 -8.29 4.39 -8.03
C ILE A 22 -9.20 3.17 -7.87
N LEU A 23 -10.52 3.34 -7.76
CA LEU A 23 -11.42 2.19 -7.65
C LEU A 23 -11.28 1.25 -8.84
N GLY A 24 -11.28 1.77 -10.07
CA GLY A 24 -11.11 0.99 -11.28
C GLY A 24 -9.83 0.17 -11.30
N VAL A 25 -8.70 0.80 -10.99
CA VAL A 25 -7.39 0.15 -11.00
C VAL A 25 -7.28 -0.90 -9.89
N VAL A 26 -7.72 -0.62 -8.66
CA VAL A 26 -7.67 -1.64 -7.58
C VAL A 26 -8.66 -2.78 -7.86
N PHE A 27 -9.82 -2.49 -8.43
CA PHE A 27 -10.80 -3.53 -8.78
C PHE A 27 -10.33 -4.39 -9.96
N SER A 28 -9.68 -3.80 -10.96
CA SER A 28 -8.98 -4.55 -12.01
C SER A 28 -7.91 -5.47 -11.42
N ALA A 29 -7.12 -4.98 -10.47
CA ALA A 29 -6.13 -5.79 -9.77
C ALA A 29 -6.79 -6.96 -9.01
N LEU A 30 -7.95 -6.74 -8.36
CA LEU A 30 -8.73 -7.81 -7.75
C LEU A 30 -9.14 -8.88 -8.77
N LEU A 31 -9.71 -8.48 -9.90
CA LEU A 31 -10.14 -9.41 -10.95
C LEU A 31 -8.97 -10.26 -11.48
N LEU A 32 -7.82 -9.63 -11.73
CA LEU A 32 -6.61 -10.33 -12.15
C LEU A 32 -6.09 -11.28 -11.05
N MET A 33 -6.15 -10.88 -9.78
CA MET A 33 -5.75 -11.73 -8.66
C MET A 33 -6.63 -12.99 -8.56
N LEU A 34 -7.95 -12.83 -8.74
CA LEU A 34 -8.91 -13.92 -8.71
C LEU A 34 -8.74 -14.85 -9.93
N GLY A 35 -8.57 -14.28 -11.13
CA GLY A 35 -8.34 -15.05 -12.36
C GLY A 35 -7.04 -15.86 -12.33
N ASN A 36 -6.01 -15.36 -11.66
CA ASN A 36 -4.73 -16.07 -11.48
C ASN A 36 -4.75 -17.11 -10.33
N GLY A 37 -5.91 -17.40 -9.75
CA GLY A 37 -6.07 -18.28 -8.58
C GLY A 37 -5.88 -19.78 -8.81
N GLY A 38 -5.38 -20.20 -9.98
CA GLY A 38 -5.13 -21.62 -10.29
C GLY A 38 -6.20 -22.28 -11.16
N ASN A 39 -6.51 -21.67 -12.32
CA ASN A 39 -7.47 -22.21 -13.31
C ASN A 39 -8.86 -22.50 -12.71
N ILE A 40 -9.38 -21.54 -11.96
CA ILE A 40 -10.75 -21.59 -11.42
C ILE A 40 -11.73 -21.69 -12.61
N PRO A 41 -12.49 -22.80 -12.77
CA PRO A 41 -13.27 -23.04 -13.99
C PRO A 41 -14.31 -21.96 -14.31
N PHE A 42 -14.85 -21.32 -13.27
CA PHE A 42 -15.86 -20.27 -13.38
C PHE A 42 -15.27 -18.85 -13.52
N LEU A 43 -13.94 -18.69 -13.47
CA LEU A 43 -13.24 -17.42 -13.73
C LEU A 43 -12.17 -17.59 -14.83
N PRO A 44 -12.54 -18.03 -16.04
CA PRO A 44 -11.58 -18.21 -17.12
C PRO A 44 -11.00 -16.86 -17.57
N PRO A 45 -9.77 -16.84 -18.13
CA PRO A 45 -9.15 -15.62 -18.64
C PRO A 45 -10.03 -14.87 -19.67
N ALA A 46 -10.77 -15.62 -20.50
CA ALA A 46 -11.71 -15.07 -21.48
C ALA A 46 -12.85 -14.24 -20.86
N LEU A 47 -13.17 -14.45 -19.57
CA LEU A 47 -14.12 -13.64 -18.82
C LEU A 47 -13.42 -12.50 -18.08
N ILE A 48 -12.27 -12.77 -17.47
CA ILE A 48 -11.53 -11.80 -16.65
C ILE A 48 -11.04 -10.60 -17.48
N PHE A 49 -10.45 -10.82 -18.66
CA PHE A 49 -9.90 -9.71 -19.45
C PHE A 49 -10.98 -8.72 -19.93
N PRO A 50 -12.15 -9.15 -20.45
CA PRO A 50 -13.25 -8.23 -20.74
C PRO A 50 -13.75 -7.48 -19.51
N LEU A 51 -13.88 -8.15 -18.36
CA LEU A 51 -14.30 -7.48 -17.13
C LEU A 51 -13.29 -6.40 -16.70
N VAL A 52 -12.00 -6.69 -16.77
CA VAL A 52 -10.94 -5.69 -16.52
C VAL A 52 -11.09 -4.51 -17.47
N ALA A 53 -11.22 -4.76 -18.78
CA ALA A 53 -11.40 -3.70 -19.77
C ALA A 53 -12.63 -2.84 -19.49
N LEU A 54 -13.78 -3.46 -19.17
CA LEU A 54 -15.00 -2.75 -18.80
C LEU A 54 -14.83 -1.91 -17.53
N THR A 55 -14.13 -2.44 -16.52
CA THR A 55 -13.89 -1.69 -15.28
C THR A 55 -12.98 -0.48 -15.48
N LEU A 56 -11.95 -0.60 -16.32
CA LEU A 56 -11.07 0.52 -16.66
C LEU A 56 -11.78 1.57 -17.52
N LEU A 57 -12.58 1.15 -18.51
CA LEU A 57 -13.42 2.05 -19.29
C LEU A 57 -14.43 2.78 -18.39
N GLY A 58 -15.10 2.05 -17.49
CA GLY A 58 -15.99 2.62 -16.50
C GLY A 58 -15.28 3.65 -15.61
N ALA A 59 -14.05 3.39 -15.17
CA ALA A 59 -13.27 4.29 -14.34
C ALA A 59 -12.96 5.65 -14.99
N VAL A 60 -12.89 5.69 -16.33
CA VAL A 60 -12.67 6.91 -17.12
C VAL A 60 -14.00 7.60 -17.46
N VAL A 61 -15.02 6.85 -17.86
CA VAL A 61 -16.30 7.39 -18.34
C VAL A 61 -17.23 7.81 -17.20
N PHE A 62 -17.32 7.01 -16.14
CA PHE A 62 -18.19 7.26 -14.99
C PHE A 62 -18.01 8.64 -14.35
N PRO A 63 -16.80 9.15 -14.04
CA PRO A 63 -16.65 10.46 -13.41
C PRO A 63 -17.16 11.61 -14.30
N LEU A 64 -17.12 11.46 -15.63
CA LEU A 64 -17.66 12.46 -16.56
C LEU A 64 -19.19 12.47 -16.52
N ILE A 65 -19.81 11.29 -16.54
CA ILE A 65 -21.27 11.13 -16.40
C ILE A 65 -21.74 11.66 -15.04
N TRP A 66 -21.04 11.29 -13.96
CA TRP A 66 -21.34 11.74 -12.61
C TRP A 66 -21.25 13.26 -12.51
N HIS A 67 -20.19 13.89 -13.04
CA HIS A 67 -20.05 15.35 -13.02
C HIS A 67 -21.15 16.05 -13.83
N TYR A 68 -21.52 15.51 -15.00
CA TYR A 68 -22.62 16.06 -15.80
C TYR A 68 -23.96 15.98 -15.08
N LEU A 69 -24.28 14.84 -14.47
CA LEU A 69 -25.56 14.62 -13.81
C LEU A 69 -25.68 15.35 -12.46
N GLU A 70 -24.57 15.60 -11.78
CA GLU A 70 -24.53 16.50 -10.62
C GLU A 70 -24.87 17.94 -11.02
N LYS A 71 -24.30 18.47 -12.12
CA LYS A 71 -24.61 19.82 -12.61
C LYS A 71 -26.08 19.99 -13.02
N ARG A 72 -26.79 18.88 -13.23
CA ARG A 72 -28.24 18.82 -13.49
C ARG A 72 -29.06 18.56 -12.22
N GLU A 73 -28.42 18.54 -11.05
CA GLU A 73 -29.00 18.25 -9.75
C GLU A 73 -29.71 16.88 -9.67
N LYS A 74 -29.32 15.94 -10.54
CA LYS A 74 -29.96 14.61 -10.64
C LYS A 74 -29.38 13.58 -9.68
N ILE A 75 -28.19 13.82 -9.11
CA ILE A 75 -27.51 12.87 -8.22
C ILE A 75 -26.89 13.60 -7.04
N ASN A 76 -26.95 12.96 -5.88
CA ASN A 76 -26.20 13.38 -4.71
C ASN A 76 -24.75 12.86 -4.76
N SER A 77 -23.80 13.75 -5.01
CA SER A 77 -22.37 13.43 -5.12
C SER A 77 -21.75 12.91 -3.83
N GLU A 78 -22.22 13.32 -2.66
CA GLU A 78 -21.69 12.85 -1.39
C GLU A 78 -21.94 11.35 -1.20
N LYS A 79 -23.16 10.91 -1.54
CA LYS A 79 -23.53 9.49 -1.48
C LYS A 79 -22.71 8.65 -2.46
N VAL A 80 -22.54 9.14 -3.69
CA VAL A 80 -21.72 8.47 -4.71
C VAL A 80 -20.26 8.38 -4.27
N TYR A 81 -19.67 9.49 -3.82
CA TYR A 81 -18.30 9.51 -3.34
C TYR A 81 -18.10 8.57 -2.15
N GLY A 82 -19.01 8.60 -1.17
CA GLY A 82 -18.98 7.72 0.00
C GLY A 82 -19.08 6.24 -0.37
N PHE A 83 -19.87 5.90 -1.38
CA PHE A 83 -19.98 4.55 -1.92
C PHE A 83 -18.68 4.10 -2.59
N LEU A 84 -18.14 4.90 -3.52
CA LEU A 84 -16.88 4.59 -4.21
C LEU A 84 -15.73 4.44 -3.21
N TYR A 85 -15.62 5.36 -2.26
CA TYR A 85 -14.61 5.33 -1.20
C TYR A 85 -14.72 4.05 -0.35
N SER A 86 -15.93 3.65 0.01
CA SER A 86 -16.16 2.40 0.75
C SER A 86 -15.79 1.18 -0.10
N GLY A 87 -16.09 1.22 -1.41
CA GLY A 87 -15.66 0.21 -2.38
C GLY A 87 -14.14 0.08 -2.46
N ILE A 88 -13.40 1.19 -2.57
CA ILE A 88 -11.93 1.19 -2.60
C ILE A 88 -11.37 0.49 -1.37
N ARG A 89 -11.86 0.88 -0.18
CA ARG A 89 -11.42 0.29 1.09
C ARG A 89 -11.66 -1.21 1.13
N TYR A 90 -12.84 -1.65 0.73
CA TYR A 90 -13.21 -3.06 0.72
C TYR A 90 -12.32 -3.86 -0.25
N VAL A 91 -12.13 -3.36 -1.47
CA VAL A 91 -11.34 -4.03 -2.51
C VAL A 91 -9.87 -4.14 -2.10
N ILE A 92 -9.28 -3.08 -1.55
CA ILE A 92 -7.91 -3.10 -1.03
C ILE A 92 -7.80 -4.10 0.13
N ALA A 93 -8.71 -4.02 1.10
CA ALA A 93 -8.74 -4.91 2.26
C ALA A 93 -8.79 -6.38 1.84
N PHE A 94 -9.70 -6.71 0.91
CA PHE A 94 -9.86 -8.07 0.41
C PHE A 94 -8.59 -8.58 -0.28
N ASN A 95 -8.00 -7.78 -1.18
CA ASN A 95 -6.77 -8.18 -1.89
C ASN A 95 -5.63 -8.46 -0.91
N ILE A 96 -5.34 -7.50 -0.02
CA ILE A 96 -4.22 -7.61 0.92
C ILE A 96 -4.44 -8.78 1.87
N ALA A 97 -5.65 -8.92 2.44
CA ALA A 97 -5.96 -10.04 3.33
C ALA A 97 -5.84 -11.37 2.59
N SER A 98 -6.25 -11.46 1.32
CA SER A 98 -6.09 -12.68 0.51
C SER A 98 -4.61 -13.05 0.31
N PHE A 99 -3.73 -12.07 0.05
CA PHE A 99 -2.29 -12.33 0.01
C PHE A 99 -1.73 -12.77 1.37
N GLY A 100 -2.23 -12.20 2.46
CA GLY A 100 -1.87 -12.63 3.81
C GLY A 100 -2.31 -14.06 4.09
N TRP A 101 -3.56 -14.42 3.76
CA TRP A 101 -4.07 -15.79 3.91
C TRP A 101 -3.29 -16.79 3.06
N LYS A 102 -2.91 -16.44 1.83
CA LYS A 102 -2.02 -17.29 1.01
C LYS A 102 -0.69 -17.58 1.70
N LYS A 103 -0.08 -16.59 2.35
CA LYS A 103 1.16 -16.80 3.15
C LYS A 103 0.89 -17.66 4.39
N PHE A 104 -0.20 -17.38 5.09
CA PHE A 104 -0.59 -18.10 6.31
C PHE A 104 -0.77 -19.60 6.05
N TYR A 105 -1.42 -19.97 4.94
CA TYR A 105 -1.64 -21.36 4.55
C TYR A 105 -0.47 -22.00 3.78
N GLY A 106 0.70 -21.35 3.72
CA GLY A 106 1.88 -21.91 3.03
C GLY A 106 1.74 -21.99 1.51
N LEU A 107 0.82 -21.23 0.91
CA LEU A 107 0.63 -21.15 -0.55
C LEU A 107 1.61 -20.17 -1.22
N GLN A 108 2.52 -19.57 -0.45
CA GLN A 108 3.61 -18.71 -0.92
C GLN A 108 4.94 -19.13 -0.33
N PHE A 109 6.02 -18.69 -0.97
CA PHE A 109 7.41 -19.02 -0.59
C PHE A 109 7.77 -20.50 -0.72
N VAL A 110 7.07 -21.21 -1.60
CA VAL A 110 7.41 -22.58 -1.99
C VAL A 110 8.38 -22.51 -3.16
N VAL A 111 9.55 -23.13 -2.99
CA VAL A 111 10.56 -23.23 -4.05
C VAL A 111 10.51 -24.64 -4.66
N PRO A 112 10.36 -24.78 -5.99
CA PRO A 112 10.42 -26.07 -6.67
C PRO A 112 11.75 -26.78 -6.43
N ALA A 113 11.72 -28.11 -6.32
CA ALA A 113 12.91 -28.92 -6.01
C ALA A 113 14.04 -28.75 -7.05
N GLU A 114 13.69 -28.52 -8.32
CA GLU A 114 14.65 -28.28 -9.40
C GLU A 114 15.43 -26.99 -9.18
N ILE A 115 14.73 -25.92 -8.80
CA ILE A 115 15.33 -24.63 -8.45
C ILE A 115 16.18 -24.76 -7.19
N ALA A 116 15.71 -25.50 -6.19
CA ALA A 116 16.41 -25.65 -4.92
C ALA A 116 17.74 -26.39 -4.98
N ARG A 117 18.00 -27.12 -6.07
CA ARG A 117 19.28 -27.78 -6.32
C ARG A 117 20.29 -26.88 -7.02
N LEU A 118 19.87 -25.74 -7.56
CA LEU A 118 20.78 -24.82 -8.24
C LEU A 118 21.71 -24.14 -7.22
N PRO A 119 23.01 -23.99 -7.54
CA PRO A 119 23.94 -23.27 -6.69
C PRO A 119 23.54 -21.78 -6.57
N MET A 120 23.94 -21.14 -5.46
CA MET A 120 23.50 -19.78 -5.11
C MET A 120 23.78 -18.74 -6.20
N ASN A 121 24.90 -18.87 -6.91
CA ASN A 121 25.28 -17.98 -8.02
C ASN A 121 24.42 -18.15 -9.29
N GLN A 122 23.57 -19.18 -9.35
CA GLN A 122 22.63 -19.42 -10.45
C GLN A 122 21.17 -19.14 -10.06
N GLN A 123 20.90 -18.74 -8.82
CA GLN A 123 19.56 -18.38 -8.37
C GLN A 123 19.16 -17.01 -8.94
N SER A 124 17.93 -16.91 -9.46
CA SER A 124 17.36 -15.61 -9.82
C SER A 124 17.02 -14.81 -8.57
N GLY A 125 16.84 -13.48 -8.71
CA GLY A 125 16.37 -12.63 -7.61
C GLY A 125 15.05 -13.11 -6.99
N GLU A 126 14.14 -13.65 -7.82
CA GLU A 126 12.87 -14.26 -7.38
C GLU A 126 13.08 -15.45 -6.47
N TRP A 127 13.91 -16.40 -6.90
CA TRP A 127 14.15 -17.59 -6.11
C TRP A 127 14.93 -17.29 -4.85
N LEU A 128 15.91 -16.38 -4.88
CA LEU A 128 16.59 -15.88 -3.68
C LEU A 128 15.61 -15.29 -2.66
N THR A 129 14.65 -14.49 -3.14
CA THR A 129 13.63 -13.89 -2.28
C THR A 129 12.70 -14.96 -1.69
N TRP A 130 12.32 -15.97 -2.47
CA TRP A 130 11.45 -17.04 -2.01
C TRP A 130 12.17 -17.94 -1.01
N PHE A 131 13.47 -18.20 -1.20
CA PHE A 131 14.30 -18.86 -0.20
C PHE A 131 14.37 -18.08 1.11
N TYR A 132 14.62 -16.78 1.03
CA TYR A 132 14.72 -15.92 2.21
C TYR A 132 13.43 -15.93 3.03
N PHE A 133 12.28 -15.68 2.40
CA PHE A 133 11.00 -15.70 3.10
C PHE A 133 10.55 -17.12 3.50
N GLY A 134 10.93 -18.13 2.73
CA GLY A 134 10.61 -19.54 3.00
C GLY A 134 11.44 -20.15 4.14
N HIS A 135 12.62 -19.60 4.42
CA HIS A 135 13.51 -20.11 5.48
C HIS A 135 12.88 -20.01 6.89
N SER A 136 12.20 -18.90 7.19
CA SER A 136 11.58 -18.67 8.49
C SER A 136 10.06 -18.63 8.38
N HIS A 137 9.42 -19.76 8.70
CA HIS A 137 7.96 -19.87 8.69
C HIS A 137 7.30 -18.84 9.63
N THR A 138 7.86 -18.63 10.82
CA THR A 138 7.38 -17.63 11.78
C THR A 138 7.42 -16.22 11.20
N PHE A 139 8.50 -15.86 10.49
CA PHE A 139 8.59 -14.55 9.84
C PHE A 139 7.52 -14.38 8.75
N GLY A 140 7.31 -15.42 7.94
CA GLY A 140 6.22 -15.46 6.95
C GLY A 140 4.83 -15.25 7.58
N ILE A 141 4.56 -15.91 8.73
CA ILE A 141 3.30 -15.74 9.48
C ILE A 141 3.15 -14.31 10.01
N ILE A 142 4.21 -13.70 10.55
CA ILE A 142 4.14 -12.31 11.05
C ILE A 142 3.73 -11.36 9.91
N ILE A 143 4.34 -11.50 8.74
CA ILE A 143 3.97 -10.71 7.56
C ILE A 143 2.51 -10.97 7.18
N ALA A 144 2.08 -12.24 7.16
CA ALA A 144 0.70 -12.62 6.88
C ALA A 144 -0.31 -11.95 7.83
N VAL A 145 -0.03 -12.00 9.14
CA VAL A 145 -0.88 -11.40 10.17
C VAL A 145 -0.94 -9.88 10.00
N ILE A 146 0.17 -9.21 9.71
CA ILE A 146 0.17 -7.76 9.45
C ILE A 146 -0.69 -7.44 8.21
N GLN A 147 -0.60 -8.23 7.14
CA GLN A 147 -1.45 -8.06 5.96
C GLN A 147 -2.94 -8.25 6.28
N ILE A 148 -3.31 -9.33 6.97
CA ILE A 148 -4.70 -9.65 7.32
C ILE A 148 -5.27 -8.61 8.28
N ALA A 149 -4.60 -8.37 9.40
CA ALA A 149 -5.03 -7.40 10.40
C ALA A 149 -5.09 -6.00 9.80
N GLY A 150 -4.03 -5.57 9.10
CA GLY A 150 -4.00 -4.28 8.42
C GLY A 150 -5.14 -4.13 7.42
N GLY A 151 -5.42 -5.16 6.61
CA GLY A 151 -6.54 -5.19 5.67
C GLY A 151 -7.89 -5.02 6.36
N TYR A 152 -8.13 -5.76 7.44
CA TYR A 152 -9.39 -5.65 8.19
C TYR A 152 -9.54 -4.32 8.91
N LEU A 153 -8.46 -3.70 9.39
CA LEU A 153 -8.50 -2.35 9.96
C LEU A 153 -8.98 -1.31 8.93
N LEU A 154 -8.79 -1.53 7.63
CA LEU A 154 -9.33 -0.63 6.58
C LEU A 154 -10.85 -0.67 6.50
N LEU A 155 -11.51 -1.73 6.96
CA LEU A 155 -12.98 -1.88 6.91
C LEU A 155 -13.69 -1.01 7.96
N PHE A 156 -13.01 -0.70 9.07
CA PHE A 156 -13.58 0.13 10.14
C PHE A 156 -13.11 1.57 10.05
N ARG A 157 -14.06 2.52 10.08
CA ARG A 157 -13.77 3.97 9.93
C ARG A 157 -12.79 4.48 11.00
N ARG A 158 -12.84 3.93 12.22
CA ARG A 158 -12.00 4.35 13.35
C ARG A 158 -10.54 3.92 13.20
N THR A 159 -10.28 2.79 12.55
CA THR A 159 -8.94 2.19 12.45
C THR A 159 -8.30 2.36 11.07
N LEU A 160 -9.03 2.92 10.11
CA LEU A 160 -8.58 3.08 8.72
C LEU A 160 -7.20 3.72 8.61
N LEU A 161 -6.96 4.82 9.34
CA LEU A 161 -5.70 5.56 9.22
C LEU A 161 -4.51 4.72 9.71
N ILE A 162 -4.67 4.06 10.87
CA ILE A 162 -3.63 3.19 11.45
C ILE A 162 -3.37 2.01 10.53
N GLY A 163 -4.43 1.33 10.06
CA GLY A 163 -4.31 0.23 9.11
C GLY A 163 -3.61 0.64 7.82
N SER A 164 -3.95 1.82 7.29
CA SER A 164 -3.34 2.33 6.06
C SER A 164 -1.85 2.62 6.23
N ILE A 165 -1.42 3.23 7.34
CA ILE A 165 0.01 3.51 7.60
C ILE A 165 0.81 2.22 7.72
N ILE A 166 0.31 1.25 8.50
CA ILE A 166 0.96 -0.05 8.68
C ILE A 166 1.11 -0.76 7.33
N LEU A 167 0.02 -0.82 6.57
CA LEU A 167 0.03 -1.46 5.25
C LEU A 167 0.91 -0.72 4.26
N PHE A 168 0.94 0.62 4.28
CA PHE A 168 1.78 1.40 3.38
C PHE A 168 3.27 1.11 3.59
N ALA A 169 3.72 1.05 4.84
CA ALA A 169 5.09 0.69 5.18
C ALA A 169 5.45 -0.72 4.69
N LEU A 170 4.58 -1.71 4.96
CA LEU A 170 4.80 -3.09 4.54
C LEU A 170 4.77 -3.23 3.01
N LEU A 171 3.75 -2.70 2.34
CA LEU A 171 3.58 -2.82 0.90
C LEU A 171 4.67 -2.07 0.13
N SER A 172 5.11 -0.91 0.62
CA SER A 172 6.24 -0.19 0.03
C SER A 172 7.51 -1.04 0.07
N ASN A 173 7.79 -1.70 1.20
CA ASN A 173 8.92 -2.62 1.28
C ASN A 173 8.77 -3.80 0.30
N LEU A 174 7.59 -4.42 0.22
CA LEU A 174 7.32 -5.50 -0.74
C LEU A 174 7.44 -5.03 -2.20
N THR A 175 6.99 -3.83 -2.54
CA THR A 175 7.14 -3.24 -3.87
C THR A 175 8.61 -3.01 -4.22
N LEU A 176 9.42 -2.52 -3.28
CA LEU A 176 10.87 -2.36 -3.50
C LEU A 176 11.56 -3.71 -3.72
N ILE A 177 11.20 -4.73 -2.92
CA ILE A 177 11.67 -6.10 -3.15
C ILE A 177 11.28 -6.55 -4.56
N ASN A 178 10.03 -6.32 -4.97
CA ASN A 178 9.56 -6.71 -6.30
C ASN A 178 10.35 -6.06 -7.44
N ILE A 179 10.71 -4.78 -7.29
CA ILE A 179 11.50 -4.04 -8.28
C ILE A 179 12.95 -4.54 -8.31
N PHE A 180 13.63 -4.54 -7.16
CA PHE A 180 15.07 -4.77 -7.13
C PHE A 180 15.48 -6.23 -7.30
N TYR A 181 14.58 -7.16 -6.97
CA TYR A 181 14.81 -8.59 -7.20
C TYR A 181 14.15 -9.09 -8.49
N GLN A 182 13.54 -8.19 -9.28
CA GLN A 182 12.92 -8.52 -10.58
C GLN A 182 11.89 -9.65 -10.47
N MET A 183 10.95 -9.50 -9.53
CA MET A 183 9.85 -10.46 -9.41
C MET A 183 8.99 -10.49 -10.67
N ASN A 184 8.27 -11.59 -10.87
CA ASN A 184 7.26 -11.67 -11.92
C ASN A 184 6.32 -10.45 -11.96
N ALA A 185 5.93 -10.07 -13.19
CA ALA A 185 5.19 -8.84 -13.46
C ALA A 185 3.84 -8.77 -12.71
N GLY A 186 3.20 -9.92 -12.46
CA GLY A 186 1.96 -10.00 -11.71
C GLY A 186 2.12 -9.56 -10.25
N ALA A 187 3.15 -10.06 -9.57
CA ALA A 187 3.47 -9.68 -8.20
C ALA A 187 3.84 -8.20 -8.10
N LEU A 188 4.66 -7.71 -9.03
CA LEU A 188 5.03 -6.30 -9.09
C LEU A 188 3.80 -5.40 -9.27
N MET A 189 2.97 -5.66 -10.28
CA MET A 189 1.75 -4.88 -10.55
C MET A 189 0.83 -4.83 -9.33
N GLN A 190 0.58 -5.99 -8.69
CA GLN A 190 -0.27 -6.07 -7.51
C GLN A 190 0.28 -5.22 -6.36
N SER A 191 1.58 -5.33 -6.08
CA SER A 191 2.22 -4.56 -5.02
C SER A 191 2.16 -3.04 -5.27
N VAL A 192 2.38 -2.60 -6.51
CA VAL A 192 2.34 -1.18 -6.89
C VAL A 192 0.92 -0.63 -6.75
N VAL A 193 -0.07 -1.31 -7.33
CA VAL A 193 -1.48 -0.88 -7.28
C VAL A 193 -1.97 -0.78 -5.84
N LEU A 194 -1.70 -1.78 -5.01
CA LEU A 194 -2.12 -1.77 -3.61
C LEU A 194 -1.38 -0.70 -2.79
N THR A 195 -0.09 -0.48 -3.05
CA THR A 195 0.68 0.60 -2.40
C THR A 195 0.09 1.97 -2.74
N ILE A 196 -0.21 2.22 -4.02
CA ILE A 196 -0.85 3.47 -4.48
C ILE A 196 -2.26 3.60 -3.88
N GLY A 197 -3.04 2.52 -3.86
CA GLY A 197 -4.39 2.52 -3.27
C GLY A 197 -4.38 2.85 -1.78
N VAL A 198 -3.45 2.27 -1.01
CA VAL A 198 -3.31 2.58 0.42
C VAL A 198 -2.78 4.01 0.62
N LEU A 199 -1.83 4.46 -0.21
CA LEU A 199 -1.36 5.85 -0.19
C LEU A 199 -2.51 6.83 -0.46
N PHE A 200 -3.39 6.53 -1.41
CA PHE A 200 -4.59 7.33 -1.66
C PHE A 200 -5.46 7.44 -0.40
N LEU A 201 -5.67 6.34 0.34
CA LEU A 201 -6.42 6.37 1.61
C LEU A 201 -5.75 7.27 2.66
N ILE A 202 -4.41 7.25 2.76
CA ILE A 202 -3.64 8.12 3.65
C ILE A 202 -3.78 9.60 3.24
N LEU A 203 -3.67 9.88 1.94
CA LEU A 203 -3.70 11.24 1.40
C LEU A 203 -5.06 11.91 1.58
N LEU A 204 -6.15 11.17 1.76
CA LEU A 204 -7.45 11.76 2.10
C LEU A 204 -7.48 12.39 3.50
N ASP A 205 -6.67 11.88 4.43
CA ASP A 205 -6.56 12.37 5.81
C ASP A 205 -5.24 13.13 6.09
N TYR A 206 -4.50 13.55 5.05
CA TYR A 206 -3.16 14.13 5.18
C TYR A 206 -3.08 15.32 6.15
N LYS A 207 -4.12 16.18 6.19
CA LYS A 207 -4.18 17.35 7.10
C LYS A 207 -4.09 16.90 8.57
N LYS A 208 -4.75 15.78 8.93
CA LYS A 208 -4.71 15.22 10.28
C LYS A 208 -3.32 14.68 10.62
N LEU A 209 -2.65 14.06 9.65
CA LEU A 209 -1.29 13.54 9.82
C LEU A 209 -0.28 14.66 10.04
N ILE A 210 -0.37 15.76 9.28
CA ILE A 210 0.47 16.95 9.49
C ILE A 210 0.29 17.50 10.91
N VAL A 211 -0.95 17.61 11.38
CA VAL A 211 -1.23 18.07 12.74
C VAL A 211 -0.61 17.10 13.76
N PHE A 212 -0.87 15.81 13.61
CA PHE A 212 -0.41 14.79 14.54
C PHE A 212 1.13 14.68 14.61
N PHE A 213 1.83 14.62 13.47
CA PHE A 213 3.27 14.39 13.44
C PHE A 213 4.11 15.66 13.55
N LEU A 214 3.66 16.78 12.97
CA LEU A 214 4.47 18.00 12.87
C LEU A 214 4.07 19.10 13.84
N LYS A 215 2.82 19.11 14.32
CA LYS A 215 2.32 20.16 15.22
C LYS A 215 2.16 19.72 16.67
N THR A 216 2.09 18.41 16.93
CA THR A 216 2.06 17.88 18.31
C THR A 216 3.40 18.14 19.00
N LYS A 217 3.39 18.94 20.07
CA LYS A 217 4.57 19.16 20.91
C LYS A 217 4.57 18.13 22.04
N SER A 218 5.74 17.58 22.33
CA SER A 218 5.93 16.76 23.53
C SER A 218 5.91 17.64 24.77
N ASN A 219 5.17 17.23 25.80
CA ASN A 219 5.12 17.90 27.11
C ASN A 219 6.23 17.41 28.06
N LEU A 220 7.18 16.62 27.55
CA LEU A 220 8.31 16.15 28.36
C LEU A 220 9.26 17.32 28.66
N PRO A 221 9.85 17.36 29.87
CA PRO A 221 10.82 18.39 30.22
C PRO A 221 11.97 18.36 29.21
N SER A 222 12.15 19.47 28.49
CA SER A 222 13.28 19.61 27.57
C SER A 222 14.50 20.09 28.34
N LEU A 223 15.67 19.55 28.01
CA LEU A 223 16.93 20.13 28.45
C LEU A 223 16.97 21.61 28.04
N ASN A 224 16.97 22.50 29.03
CA ASN A 224 17.06 23.96 28.83
C ASN A 224 18.49 24.33 28.44
N PHE A 225 18.80 24.23 27.15
CA PHE A 225 20.00 24.85 26.60
C PHE A 225 19.74 26.35 26.44
N ASN A 226 20.47 27.18 27.19
CA ASN A 226 20.41 28.64 27.04
C ASN A 226 20.84 29.12 25.64
N ASN A 227 21.58 28.30 24.89
CA ASN A 227 22.05 28.62 23.54
C ASN A 227 21.49 27.62 22.51
N GLY A 228 20.71 28.12 21.54
CA GLY A 228 20.17 27.31 20.44
C GLY A 228 21.25 26.64 19.57
N PHE A 229 22.44 27.25 19.50
CA PHE A 229 23.59 26.69 18.80
C PHE A 229 24.08 25.39 19.45
N ALA A 230 24.19 25.35 20.78
CA ALA A 230 24.62 24.16 21.52
C ALA A 230 23.64 22.99 21.32
N LYS A 231 22.33 23.29 21.38
CA LYS A 231 21.26 22.30 21.14
C LYS A 231 21.33 21.70 19.73
N ASN A 232 21.55 22.51 18.71
CA ASN A 232 21.69 22.02 17.34
C ASN A 232 23.03 21.29 17.13
N SER A 233 24.10 21.73 17.78
CA SER A 233 25.42 21.08 17.70
C SER A 233 25.38 19.65 18.23
N ILE A 234 24.68 19.39 19.35
CA ILE A 234 24.50 18.03 19.90
C ILE A 234 23.69 17.15 18.94
N ARG A 235 22.68 17.70 18.26
CA ARG A 235 21.91 16.96 17.26
C ARG A 235 22.77 16.58 16.06
N ILE A 236 23.58 17.53 15.58
CA ILE A 236 24.48 17.33 14.44
C ILE A 236 25.61 16.38 14.82
N SER A 237 26.14 16.44 16.05
CA SER A 237 27.22 15.56 16.48
C SER A 237 26.82 14.10 16.45
N ALA A 238 25.56 13.74 16.78
CA ALA A 238 25.09 12.36 16.65
C ALA A 238 25.17 11.86 15.19
N ILE A 239 24.82 12.72 14.23
CA ILE A 239 24.90 12.41 12.79
C ILE A 239 26.35 12.32 12.33
N VAL A 240 27.18 13.29 12.69
CA VAL A 240 28.58 13.38 12.24
C VAL A 240 29.43 12.30 12.89
N LEU A 241 29.33 12.08 14.20
CA LEU A 241 30.13 11.09 14.91
C LEU A 241 29.79 9.66 14.47
N SER A 242 28.50 9.35 14.25
CA SER A 242 28.12 8.03 13.71
C SER A 242 28.67 7.79 12.31
N LEU A 243 28.68 8.82 11.46
CA LEU A 243 29.29 8.75 10.13
C LEU A 243 30.81 8.58 10.21
N LEU A 244 31.50 9.40 11.01
CA LEU A 244 32.95 9.32 11.19
C LEU A 244 33.39 7.98 11.76
N TYR A 245 32.67 7.47 12.76
CA TYR A 245 32.91 6.14 13.33
C TYR A 245 32.80 5.06 12.25
N THR A 246 31.76 5.13 11.41
CA THR A 246 31.57 4.16 10.31
C THR A 246 32.68 4.26 9.27
N ILE A 247 33.11 5.47 8.91
CA ILE A 247 34.26 5.69 8.00
C ILE A 247 35.55 5.10 8.58
N TYR A 248 35.77 5.31 9.89
CA TYR A 248 36.93 4.76 10.59
C TYR A 248 36.92 3.22 10.58
N ILE A 249 35.80 2.58 10.95
CA ILE A 249 35.68 1.12 10.88
C ILE A 249 35.91 0.63 9.45
N ARG A 250 35.35 1.31 8.44
CA ARG A 250 35.59 0.96 7.03
C ARG A 250 37.07 1.05 6.65
N SER A 251 37.84 1.97 7.25
CA SER A 251 39.28 2.06 7.00
C SER A 251 40.09 0.91 7.61
N LEU A 252 39.59 0.29 8.68
CA LEU A 252 40.22 -0.87 9.33
C LEU A 252 39.95 -2.19 8.61
N VAL A 253 38.85 -2.28 7.86
CA VAL A 253 38.40 -3.50 7.15
C VAL A 253 39.00 -3.59 5.72
N LYS A 254 39.85 -2.63 5.34
CA LYS A 254 40.59 -2.67 4.07
C LYS A 254 41.79 -3.60 4.13
#